data_AF-A0A7J9ZYZ5-F1
#
_entry.id   AF-A0A7J9ZYZ5-F1
#
_cell.length_a   1.000
_cell.length_b   1.000
_cell.length_c   1.000
_cell.angle_alpha   90.00
_cell.angle_beta   90.00
_cell.angle_gamma   90.00
#
_symmetry.space_group_name_H-M   'P 1'
#
loop_
_entity.id
_entity.type
_entity.pdbx_description
1 polymer ?
#
loop_
_entity_poly.entity_id
_entity_poly.type
_entity_poly.pdbx_seq_one_letter_code
_entity_poly.pdbx_strand_id
1 'polypeptide(L)'
;MRNGRGRGTRARGRRSAPAVAVLVAALFAVAACDAGNARGPDTGNAGGGTPGRSTPAATPTPAPAADVSKELRRLETGRKARIGAYALDTGTGRTVAYRAGERFPSNSSFKAILCGAILDKARRTDPACWNA
;
A
#
# COMPACT_ATOMS: atom_id res chain seq x y z
N MET A 1 -72.65 -38.14 7.38
CA MET A 1 -71.87 -38.81 8.46
C MET A 1 -70.39 -38.52 8.28
N ARG A 2 -69.75 -38.05 9.36
CA ARG A 2 -68.31 -38.05 9.71
C ARG A 2 -67.28 -37.23 8.88
N ASN A 3 -67.03 -36.03 9.41
CA ASN A 3 -65.72 -35.44 9.79
C ASN A 3 -64.41 -36.13 9.37
N GLY A 4 -63.47 -35.33 8.87
CA GLY A 4 -62.03 -35.62 8.89
C GLY A 4 -61.17 -34.39 8.55
N ARG A 5 -60.87 -33.54 9.54
CA ARG A 5 -59.91 -32.42 9.43
C ARG A 5 -58.49 -32.96 9.28
N GLY A 6 -57.69 -32.34 8.41
CA GLY A 6 -56.24 -32.50 8.37
C GLY A 6 -55.57 -31.19 7.94
N ARG A 7 -55.35 -30.28 8.90
CA ARG A 7 -54.43 -29.15 8.74
C ARG A 7 -53.00 -29.69 8.87
N GLY A 8 -52.11 -29.27 7.96
CA GLY A 8 -50.66 -29.50 8.06
C GLY A 8 -49.92 -28.71 6.98
N THR A 9 -49.77 -27.40 7.20
CA THR A 9 -48.47 -26.73 7.45
C THR A 9 -47.55 -26.62 6.24
N ARG A 10 -47.67 -25.48 5.54
CA ARG A 10 -46.67 -24.94 4.61
C ARG A 10 -45.32 -24.79 5.33
N ALA A 11 -44.32 -25.57 4.93
CA ALA A 11 -42.94 -25.35 5.31
C ALA A 11 -42.37 -24.14 4.54
N ARG A 12 -42.59 -22.93 5.05
CA ARG A 12 -41.86 -21.72 4.64
C ARG A 12 -40.82 -21.43 5.72
N GLY A 13 -39.67 -22.11 5.63
CA GLY A 13 -38.51 -21.86 6.49
C GLY A 13 -38.02 -20.43 6.27
N ARG A 14 -38.39 -19.53 7.18
CA ARG A 14 -37.96 -18.14 7.23
C ARG A 14 -36.49 -18.14 7.62
N ARG A 15 -35.63 -17.80 6.66
CA ARG A 15 -34.18 -17.68 6.83
C ARG A 15 -33.90 -16.59 7.88
N SER A 16 -33.32 -17.00 8.98
CA SER A 16 -32.81 -16.19 10.08
C SER A 16 -31.63 -15.35 9.59
N ALA A 17 -31.82 -14.04 9.52
CA ALA A 17 -30.75 -13.07 9.30
C ALA A 17 -30.52 -12.30 10.60
N PRO A 18 -29.42 -12.61 11.32
CA PRO A 18 -28.62 -11.55 11.89
C PRO A 18 -27.12 -11.94 11.95
N ALA A 19 -26.45 -12.04 10.79
CA ALA A 19 -25.00 -12.29 10.75
C ALA A 19 -24.21 -11.26 9.92
N VAL A 20 -24.89 -10.37 9.20
CA VAL A 20 -24.25 -9.44 8.25
C VAL A 20 -23.77 -8.14 8.93
N ALA A 21 -24.27 -7.79 10.12
CA ALA A 21 -23.95 -6.51 10.76
C ALA A 21 -22.59 -6.48 11.51
N VAL A 22 -21.94 -7.63 11.74
CA VAL A 22 -20.70 -7.67 12.55
C VAL A 22 -19.42 -7.53 11.69
N LEU A 23 -19.48 -7.80 10.38
CA LEU A 23 -18.28 -7.77 9.52
C LEU A 23 -17.81 -6.36 9.11
N VAL A 24 -18.69 -5.34 9.20
CA VAL A 24 -18.36 -3.97 8.75
C VAL A 24 -17.49 -3.21 9.77
N ALA A 25 -17.52 -3.57 11.05
CA ALA A 25 -16.73 -2.88 12.09
C ALA A 25 -15.24 -3.25 12.10
N ALA A 26 -14.84 -4.37 11.46
CA ALA A 26 -13.46 -4.84 11.48
C ALA A 26 -12.56 -4.20 10.40
N LEU A 27 -13.13 -3.52 9.39
CA LEU A 27 -12.36 -2.90 8.30
C LEU A 27 -11.85 -1.49 8.60
N PHE A 28 -12.27 -0.85 9.70
CA PHE A 28 -11.78 0.48 10.11
C PHE A 28 -10.52 0.45 10.99
N ALA A 29 -10.04 -0.72 11.42
CA ALA A 29 -8.96 -0.84 12.39
C ALA A 29 -7.56 -1.13 11.79
N VAL A 30 -7.38 -1.03 10.47
CA VAL A 30 -6.08 -1.22 9.78
C VAL A 30 -5.60 0.07 9.12
N ALA A 31 -5.66 1.18 9.86
CA ALA A 31 -5.06 2.46 9.47
C ALA A 31 -4.41 3.17 10.67
N ALA A 32 -3.79 2.40 11.57
CA ALA A 32 -3.03 2.93 12.69
C ALA A 32 -1.73 2.13 12.88
N CYS A 33 -0.90 2.12 11.84
CA CYS A 33 0.54 2.15 12.05
C CYS A 33 1.02 3.52 11.58
N ASP A 34 1.67 4.23 12.50
CA ASP A 34 2.37 5.51 12.33
C ASP A 34 1.55 6.80 12.52
N ALA A 35 1.36 7.16 13.79
CA ALA A 35 1.49 8.55 14.23
C ALA A 35 2.05 8.53 15.66
N GLY A 36 3.36 8.75 15.76
CA GLY A 36 4.06 8.90 17.03
C GLY A 36 3.51 10.03 17.89
N ASN A 37 3.56 9.79 19.20
CA ASN A 37 3.69 10.73 20.32
C ASN A 37 3.21 12.20 20.17
N ALA A 38 2.28 12.53 21.08
CA ALA A 38 2.20 13.73 21.93
C ALA A 38 1.48 15.01 21.41
N ARG A 39 0.34 15.35 22.02
CA ARG A 39 0.17 16.35 23.11
C ARG A 39 -1.33 16.63 23.35
N GLY A 40 -1.67 16.93 24.61
CA GLY A 40 -3.04 17.22 25.05
C GLY A 40 -3.62 18.51 24.44
N PRO A 41 -4.93 18.78 24.65
CA PRO A 41 -5.58 19.93 24.06
C PRO A 41 -5.27 21.18 24.89
N ASP A 42 -4.35 22.01 24.40
CA ASP A 42 -4.24 23.39 24.81
C ASP A 42 -5.22 24.22 23.96
N THR A 43 -6.31 24.64 24.58
CA THR A 43 -7.19 25.72 24.11
C THR A 43 -6.39 27.02 24.08
N GLY A 44 -6.24 27.66 22.91
CA GLY A 44 -5.52 28.93 22.81
C GLY A 44 -5.54 29.60 21.44
N ASN A 45 -6.54 30.46 21.25
CA ASN A 45 -6.52 31.75 20.55
C ASN A 45 -6.24 31.84 19.02
N ALA A 46 -7.19 32.47 18.35
CA ALA A 46 -7.07 33.04 17.01
C ALA A 46 -6.19 34.30 17.02
N GLY A 47 -5.38 34.50 15.98
CA GLY A 47 -4.70 35.77 15.77
C GLY A 47 -3.69 35.79 14.62
N GLY A 48 -4.02 36.54 13.57
CA GLY A 48 -3.03 37.25 12.74
C GLY A 48 -2.42 36.47 11.59
N GLY A 49 -3.10 36.47 10.43
CA GLY A 49 -2.47 36.17 9.15
C GLY A 49 -1.40 37.21 8.82
N THR A 50 -0.14 36.84 8.97
CA THR A 50 1.00 37.59 8.42
C THR A 50 1.50 36.82 7.20
N PRO A 51 1.67 37.44 6.01
CA PRO A 51 2.25 36.77 4.86
C PRO A 51 3.70 36.41 5.16
N GLY A 52 3.94 35.12 5.41
CA GLY A 52 5.26 34.56 5.63
C GLY A 52 6.09 34.70 4.36
N ARG A 53 7.11 35.56 4.43
CA ARG A 53 8.17 35.68 3.42
C ARG A 53 8.80 34.29 3.23
N SER A 54 8.62 33.71 2.04
CA SER A 54 9.24 32.44 1.66
C SER A 54 10.75 32.62 1.58
N THR A 55 11.46 32.20 2.62
CA THR A 55 12.92 32.13 2.60
C THR A 55 13.35 31.15 1.50
N PRO A 56 14.30 31.49 0.61
CA PRO A 56 14.80 30.56 -0.38
C PRO A 56 15.31 29.29 0.30
N ALA A 57 14.80 28.14 -0.14
CA ALA A 57 15.26 26.84 0.33
C ALA A 57 16.76 26.73 0.00
N ALA A 58 17.59 26.58 1.03
CA ALA A 58 19.01 26.39 0.86
C ALA A 58 19.25 25.15 -0.02
N THR A 59 20.08 25.30 -1.05
CA THR A 59 20.53 24.19 -1.88
C THR A 59 21.28 23.21 -0.98
N PRO A 60 20.86 21.94 -0.87
CA PRO A 60 21.53 20.99 -0.01
C PRO A 60 22.97 20.78 -0.52
N THR A 61 23.95 21.07 0.34
CA THR A 61 25.35 20.72 0.11
C THR A 61 25.44 19.20 -0.07
N PRO A 62 26.10 18.69 -1.13
CA PRO A 62 26.26 17.26 -1.32
C PRO A 62 27.04 16.67 -0.14
N ALA A 63 26.40 15.80 0.63
CA ALA A 63 27.09 15.00 1.63
C ALA A 63 28.14 14.11 0.94
N PRO A 64 29.27 13.80 1.59
CA PRO A 64 30.23 12.85 1.05
C PRO A 64 29.51 11.54 0.73
N ALA A 65 29.70 11.05 -0.50
CA ALA A 65 29.04 9.85 -0.96
C ALA A 65 29.47 8.66 -0.10
N ALA A 66 28.56 8.14 0.73
CA ALA A 66 28.80 6.92 1.47
C ALA A 66 29.12 5.77 0.50
N ASP A 67 30.04 4.89 0.88
CA ASP A 67 30.32 3.67 0.11
C ASP A 67 29.15 2.69 0.29
N VAL A 68 28.14 2.82 -0.57
CA VAL A 68 26.93 2.00 -0.56
C VAL A 68 27.27 0.52 -0.67
N SER A 69 28.31 0.15 -1.41
CA SER A 69 28.72 -1.25 -1.58
C SER A 69 29.24 -1.84 -0.27
N LYS A 70 29.97 -1.05 0.53
CA LYS A 70 30.45 -1.46 1.85
C LYS A 70 29.30 -1.70 2.82
N GLU A 71 28.32 -0.81 2.87
CA GLU A 71 27.15 -0.97 3.75
C GLU A 71 26.26 -2.14 3.32
N LEU A 72 26.03 -2.34 2.01
CA LEU A 72 25.31 -3.52 1.51
C LEU A 72 26.03 -4.81 1.87
N ARG A 73 27.36 -4.86 1.76
CA ARG A 73 28.16 -6.02 2.18
C ARG A 73 28.04 -6.28 3.68
N ARG A 74 28.07 -5.23 4.51
CA ARG A 74 27.84 -5.34 5.96
C ARG A 74 26.47 -5.93 6.26
N LEU A 75 25.43 -5.52 5.53
CA LEU A 75 24.07 -6.06 5.66
C LEU A 75 23.98 -7.52 5.23
N GLU A 76 24.65 -7.93 4.15
CA GLU A 76 24.72 -9.34 3.75
C GLU A 76 25.29 -10.22 4.88
N THR A 77 26.42 -9.81 5.45
CA THR A 77 27.06 -10.54 6.56
C THR A 77 26.19 -10.57 7.81
N GLY A 78 25.65 -9.41 8.22
CA GLY A 78 24.83 -9.30 9.43
C GLY A 78 23.52 -10.08 9.37
N ARG A 79 22.95 -10.25 8.17
CA ARG A 79 21.66 -10.95 7.96
C ARG A 79 21.79 -12.34 7.35
N LYS A 80 23.02 -12.80 7.06
CA LYS A 80 23.29 -14.05 6.33
C LYS A 80 22.45 -14.17 5.05
N ALA A 81 22.35 -13.05 4.32
CA ALA A 81 21.52 -12.92 3.13
C ALA A 81 22.36 -12.50 1.93
N ARG A 82 21.76 -12.55 0.74
CA ARG A 82 22.31 -12.00 -0.49
C ARG A 82 21.46 -10.85 -0.97
N ILE A 83 22.09 -9.75 -1.34
CA ILE A 83 21.41 -8.51 -1.72
C ILE A 83 21.82 -8.14 -3.14
N GLY A 84 20.83 -8.03 -4.04
CA GLY A 84 20.97 -7.34 -5.32
C GLY A 84 20.29 -5.98 -5.22
N ALA A 85 21.00 -4.92 -5.59
CA ALA A 85 20.48 -3.57 -5.57
C ALA A 85 20.83 -2.83 -6.86
N TYR A 86 19.84 -2.13 -7.40
CA TYR A 86 19.99 -1.21 -8.52
C TYR A 86 19.11 0.01 -8.27
N ALA A 87 19.68 1.21 -8.40
CA ALA A 87 18.95 2.46 -8.32
C ALA A 87 19.44 3.38 -9.44
N LEU A 88 18.49 4.06 -10.09
CA LEU A 88 18.73 5.08 -11.10
C LEU A 88 18.06 6.36 -10.62
N ASP A 89 18.84 7.42 -10.43
CA ASP A 89 18.31 8.77 -10.31
C ASP A 89 17.90 9.23 -11.70
N THR A 90 16.59 9.32 -11.95
CA THR A 90 16.04 9.70 -13.25
C THR A 90 16.20 11.18 -13.58
N GLY A 91 16.56 12.03 -12.62
CA GLY A 91 16.86 13.44 -12.83
C GLY A 91 18.30 13.69 -13.25
N THR A 92 19.26 12.97 -12.65
CA THR A 92 20.70 13.16 -12.91
C THR A 92 21.33 12.05 -13.76
N GLY A 93 20.66 10.91 -13.93
CA GLY A 93 21.20 9.72 -14.59
C GLY A 93 22.19 8.92 -13.73
N ARG A 94 22.46 9.35 -12.49
CA ARG A 94 23.38 8.63 -11.59
C ARG A 94 22.82 7.27 -11.23
N THR A 95 23.68 6.24 -11.26
CA THR A 95 23.30 4.87 -10.92
C THR A 95 24.07 4.34 -9.72
N VAL A 96 23.39 3.52 -8.92
CA VAL A 96 24.00 2.63 -7.93
C VAL A 96 23.73 1.20 -8.37
N ALA A 97 24.76 0.36 -8.47
CA ALA A 97 24.63 -1.04 -8.84
C ALA A 97 25.46 -1.94 -7.91
N TYR A 98 24.82 -2.92 -7.30
CA TYR A 98 25.45 -3.93 -6.44
C TYR A 98 24.84 -5.30 -6.75
N ARG A 99 25.66 -6.24 -7.26
CA ARG A 99 25.19 -7.55 -7.77
C ARG A 99 24.01 -7.46 -8.76
N ALA A 100 23.92 -6.35 -9.51
CA ALA A 100 22.76 -6.06 -10.35
C ALA A 100 22.55 -7.05 -11.52
N GLY A 101 23.59 -7.80 -11.90
CA GLY A 101 23.51 -8.85 -12.93
C GLY A 101 23.20 -10.25 -12.39
N GLU A 102 23.14 -10.44 -11.07
CA GLU A 102 22.82 -11.73 -10.48
C GLU A 102 21.31 -12.01 -10.51
N ARG A 103 20.93 -13.29 -10.58
CA ARG A 103 19.52 -13.71 -10.62
C ARG A 103 18.96 -13.82 -9.20
N PHE A 104 17.79 -13.21 -8.98
CA PHE A 104 17.01 -13.34 -7.74
C PHE A 104 15.59 -13.82 -8.07
N PRO A 105 14.93 -14.57 -7.18
CA PRO A 105 13.53 -14.94 -7.38
C PRO A 105 12.65 -13.68 -7.32
N SER A 106 11.77 -13.53 -8.30
CA SER A 106 10.89 -12.35 -8.41
C SER A 106 9.77 -12.34 -7.36
N ASN A 107 9.42 -13.50 -6.77
CA ASN A 107 8.35 -13.67 -5.80
C ASN A 107 7.05 -12.98 -6.23
N SER A 108 6.55 -11.98 -5.50
CA SER A 108 5.37 -11.21 -5.93
C SER A 108 5.70 -9.93 -6.72
N SER A 109 6.98 -9.57 -6.88
CA SER A 109 7.39 -8.34 -7.58
C SER A 109 7.09 -8.37 -9.07
N PHE A 110 6.98 -9.56 -9.69
CA PHE A 110 6.58 -9.69 -11.11
C PHE A 110 5.19 -9.07 -11.39
N LYS A 111 4.33 -8.99 -10.38
CA LYS A 111 2.96 -8.47 -10.53
C LYS A 111 2.95 -7.03 -11.02
N ALA A 112 3.95 -6.23 -10.68
CA ALA A 112 4.06 -4.85 -11.19
C ALA A 112 4.15 -4.82 -12.73
N ILE A 113 5.05 -5.64 -13.31
CA ILE A 113 5.24 -5.73 -14.76
C ILE A 113 4.02 -6.40 -15.41
N LEU A 114 3.43 -7.41 -14.76
CA LEU A 114 2.19 -8.05 -15.23
C LEU A 114 1.03 -7.05 -15.32
N CYS A 115 0.79 -6.23 -14.28
CA CYS A 115 -0.23 -5.20 -14.31
C CYS A 115 0.04 -4.18 -15.43
N GLY A 116 1.31 -3.79 -15.63
CA GLY A 116 1.70 -2.94 -16.76
C GLY A 116 1.31 -3.55 -18.11
N ALA A 117 1.57 -4.85 -18.30
CA ALA A 117 1.18 -5.57 -19.52
C ALA A 117 -0.35 -5.67 -19.68
N ILE A 118 -1.10 -5.89 -18.60
CA ILE A 118 -2.58 -5.91 -18.62
C ILE A 118 -3.14 -4.54 -19.02
N LEU A 119 -2.64 -3.46 -18.42
CA LEU A 119 -3.06 -2.09 -18.74
C LEU A 119 -2.71 -1.71 -20.19
N ASP A 120 -1.51 -2.10 -20.67
CA ASP A 120 -1.12 -1.88 -22.06
C ASP A 120 -2.03 -2.63 -23.03
N LYS A 121 -2.37 -3.90 -22.72
CA LYS A 121 -3.32 -4.69 -23.49
C LYS A 121 -4.71 -4.05 -23.51
N ALA A 122 -5.24 -3.64 -22.35
CA ALA A 122 -6.53 -2.97 -22.26
C ALA A 122 -6.54 -1.68 -23.10
N ARG A 123 -5.48 -0.87 -23.02
CA ARG A 123 -5.36 0.35 -23.81
C ARG A 123 -5.33 0.12 -25.33
N ARG A 124 -4.65 -0.93 -25.79
CA ARG A 124 -4.39 -1.15 -27.22
C ARG A 124 -5.42 -2.04 -27.92
N THR A 125 -5.95 -3.04 -27.22
CA THR A 125 -6.67 -4.16 -27.84
C THR A 125 -8.03 -4.46 -27.22
N ASP A 126 -8.33 -3.91 -26.04
CA ASP A 126 -9.60 -4.12 -25.35
C ASP A 126 -10.02 -2.90 -24.51
N PRO A 127 -10.30 -1.74 -25.14
CA PRO A 127 -10.62 -0.51 -24.41
C PRO A 127 -12.01 -0.53 -23.76
N ALA A 128 -12.87 -1.50 -24.10
CA ALA A 128 -14.23 -1.60 -23.59
C ALA A 128 -14.32 -2.34 -22.24
N CYS A 129 -13.26 -3.05 -21.82
CA CYS A 129 -13.29 -3.93 -20.64
C CYS A 129 -13.46 -3.23 -19.28
N TRP A 130 -13.46 -1.89 -19.22
CA TRP A 130 -13.65 -1.12 -17.98
C TRP A 130 -14.90 -0.21 -18.01
N ASN A 131 -15.66 -0.21 -19.10
CA ASN A 131 -16.84 0.65 -19.32
C ASN A 131 -18.19 -0.10 -19.26
N ALA A 132 -18.27 -1.24 -18.55
CA ALA A 132 -19.49 -2.06 -18.41
C ALA A 132 -20.17 -1.89 -17.04
#